data_AF-A0A5E4HRM4-F1
#
_entry.id   AF-A0A5E4HRM4-F1
#
_cell.length_a   1.000
_cell.length_b   1.000
_cell.length_c   1.000
_cell.angle_alpha   90.00
_cell.angle_beta   90.00
_cell.angle_gamma   90.00
#
_symmetry.space_group_name_H-M   'P 1'
#
loop_
_entity.id
_entity.type
_entity.pdbx_description
1 polymer ?
#
loop_
_entity_poly.entity_id
_entity_poly.type
_entity_poly.pdbx_seq_one_letter_code
_entity_poly.pdbx_strand_id
1 'polypeptide(L)'
;MAATELEKTLKRMKVSVKATELAATPACGFSPTSRPWRVTLSRTEADKTVKLTITVLSGTEPNASTVVKCLAADVESCERTLWDFAQEFNQGETDEPTERMYKSVKRIGSRIKRFFGNSWANVASKAA
;
A
#
# COMPACT_ATOMS: atom_id res chain seq x y z
N MET A 1 -7.78 21.71 9.74
CA MET A 1 -6.76 21.38 8.72
C MET A 1 -7.45 21.19 7.38
N ALA A 2 -6.97 21.84 6.32
CA ALA A 2 -7.53 21.68 4.98
C ALA A 2 -7.23 20.27 4.45
N ALA A 3 -8.19 19.66 3.75
CA ALA A 3 -7.99 18.35 3.12
C ALA A 3 -6.87 18.44 2.07
N THR A 4 -5.97 17.45 2.09
CA THR A 4 -4.86 17.38 1.12
C THR A 4 -5.39 17.14 -0.31
N GLU A 5 -4.60 17.47 -1.33
CA GLU A 5 -4.98 17.21 -2.73
C GLU A 5 -5.20 15.72 -3.01
N LEU A 6 -4.47 14.84 -2.31
CA LEU A 6 -4.70 13.41 -2.33
C LEU A 6 -6.08 13.05 -1.76
N GLU A 7 -6.44 13.58 -0.58
CA GLU A 7 -7.74 13.33 0.04
C GLU A 7 -8.91 13.81 -0.83
N LYS A 8 -8.77 14.99 -1.44
CA LYS A 8 -9.76 15.49 -2.40
C LYS A 8 -9.90 14.55 -3.60
N THR A 9 -8.78 14.04 -4.11
CA THR A 9 -8.76 13.10 -5.26
C THR A 9 -9.43 11.78 -4.89
N LEU A 10 -9.06 11.18 -3.75
CA LEU A 10 -9.66 9.94 -3.26
C LEU A 10 -11.16 10.09 -2.99
N LYS A 11 -11.59 11.23 -2.45
CA LYS A 11 -13.01 11.55 -2.25
C LYS A 11 -13.78 11.66 -3.58
N ARG A 12 -13.22 12.32 -4.59
CA ARG A 12 -13.82 12.38 -5.94
C ARG A 12 -13.93 11.00 -6.57
N MET A 13 -12.95 10.13 -6.31
CA MET A 13 -12.95 8.73 -6.75
C MET A 13 -13.83 7.82 -5.89
N LYS A 14 -14.54 8.35 -4.89
CA LYS A 14 -15.38 7.58 -3.95
C LYS A 14 -14.62 6.42 -3.30
N VAL A 15 -13.34 6.61 -3.00
CA VAL A 15 -12.53 5.64 -2.28
C VAL A 15 -12.89 5.70 -0.79
N SER A 16 -13.36 4.58 -0.25
CA SER A 16 -13.58 4.40 1.18
C SER A 16 -12.54 3.46 1.77
N VAL A 17 -12.24 3.66 3.05
CA VAL A 17 -11.31 2.84 3.81
C VAL A 17 -12.05 2.20 4.98
N LYS A 18 -11.82 0.91 5.18
CA LYS A 18 -12.19 0.21 6.41
C LYS A 18 -10.91 -0.37 7.01
N ALA A 19 -10.51 0.11 8.17
CA ALA A 19 -9.40 -0.42 8.92
C ALA A 19 -9.90 -1.31 10.07
N THR A 20 -9.14 -2.35 10.38
CA THR A 20 -9.42 -3.24 11.52
C THR A 20 -8.09 -3.63 12.12
N GLU A 21 -7.88 -3.27 13.39
CA GLU A 21 -6.68 -3.66 14.12
C GLU A 21 -6.63 -5.18 14.23
N LEU A 22 -5.47 -5.76 13.96
CA LEU A 22 -5.20 -7.18 14.11
C LEU A 22 -4.54 -7.41 15.47
N ALA A 23 -4.99 -8.41 16.22
CA ALA A 23 -4.32 -8.87 17.42
C ALA A 23 -3.05 -9.67 17.05
N ALA A 24 -2.02 -8.96 16.58
CA ALA A 24 -0.74 -9.54 16.21
C ALA A 24 0.39 -8.63 16.71
N THR A 25 1.45 -9.22 17.25
CA THR A 25 2.66 -8.50 17.61
C THR A 25 3.51 -8.34 16.35
N PRO A 26 3.94 -7.12 15.98
CA PRO A 26 4.90 -6.94 14.90
C PRO A 26 6.17 -7.77 15.15
N ALA A 27 6.85 -8.18 14.08
CA ALA A 27 8.13 -8.86 14.20
C ALA A 27 9.18 -7.96 14.90
N CYS A 28 10.21 -8.59 15.46
CA CYS A 28 11.32 -7.87 16.09
C CYS A 28 11.98 -6.95 15.06
N GLY A 29 12.16 -5.66 15.41
CA GLY A 29 12.73 -4.64 14.51
C GLY A 29 11.74 -3.56 14.03
N PHE A 30 10.42 -3.75 14.22
CA PHE A 30 9.44 -2.69 14.02
C PHE A 30 9.28 -1.81 15.27
N SER A 31 8.79 -0.58 15.10
CA SER A 31 8.55 0.34 16.23
C SER A 31 7.67 -0.33 17.30
N PRO A 32 7.96 -0.15 18.60
CA PRO A 32 7.11 -0.66 19.69
C PRO A 32 5.67 -0.13 19.63
N THR A 33 5.46 1.00 18.95
CA THR A 33 4.14 1.60 18.75
C THR A 33 3.42 1.10 17.50
N SER A 34 4.08 0.34 16.61
CA SER A 34 3.46 -0.17 15.40
C SER A 34 2.39 -1.20 15.72
N ARG A 35 1.19 -0.99 15.19
CA ARG A 35 0.08 -1.95 15.27
C ARG A 35 -0.28 -2.42 13.87
N PRO A 36 -0.52 -3.73 13.66
CA PRO A 36 -0.95 -4.23 12.36
C PRO A 36 -2.43 -3.94 12.15
N TRP A 37 -2.75 -3.32 11.01
CA TRP A 37 -4.11 -3.01 10.59
C TRP A 37 -4.41 -3.76 9.29
N ARG A 38 -5.49 -4.53 9.27
CA ARG A 38 -6.10 -4.98 8.01
C ARG A 38 -6.90 -3.83 7.44
N VAL A 39 -6.48 -3.33 6.29
CA VAL A 39 -7.14 -2.22 5.61
C VAL A 39 -7.79 -2.72 4.33
N THR A 40 -9.07 -2.41 4.16
CA THR A 40 -9.79 -2.63 2.90
C THR A 40 -10.14 -1.29 2.28
N LEU A 41 -9.52 -0.98 1.16
CA LEU A 41 -9.93 0.10 0.27
C LEU A 41 -11.05 -0.40 -0.62
N SER A 42 -12.12 0.38 -0.74
CA SER A 42 -13.22 0.09 -1.67
C SER A 42 -13.45 1.28 -2.58
N ARG A 43 -13.72 1.01 -3.86
CA ARG A 43 -14.12 2.01 -4.85
C ARG A 43 -15.34 1.50 -5.59
N THR A 44 -16.31 2.36 -5.82
CA THR A 44 -17.46 2.06 -6.69
C THR A 44 -17.27 2.73 -8.04
N GLU A 45 -17.29 1.95 -9.10
CA GLU A 45 -17.22 2.42 -10.49
C GLU A 45 -18.26 1.67 -11.32
N ALA A 46 -19.15 2.39 -12.00
CA ALA A 46 -20.19 1.84 -12.87
C ALA A 46 -20.90 0.59 -12.27
N ASP A 47 -21.42 0.75 -11.05
CA ASP A 47 -22.12 -0.28 -10.25
C ASP A 47 -21.28 -1.49 -9.78
N LYS A 48 -19.97 -1.51 -10.05
CA LYS A 48 -19.05 -2.51 -9.51
C LYS A 48 -18.27 -1.94 -8.34
N THR A 49 -18.27 -2.66 -7.22
CA THR A 49 -17.42 -2.34 -6.08
C THR A 49 -16.13 -3.13 -6.19
N VAL A 50 -15.03 -2.43 -6.44
CA VAL A 50 -13.68 -3.01 -6.42
C VAL A 50 -13.13 -2.87 -5.01
N LYS A 51 -12.53 -3.94 -4.49
CA LYS A 51 -11.93 -3.96 -3.15
C LYS A 51 -10.46 -4.36 -3.22
N LEU A 52 -9.64 -3.67 -2.43
CA LEU A 52 -8.23 -3.99 -2.21
C LEU A 52 -8.01 -4.12 -0.70
N THR A 53 -7.70 -5.34 -0.26
CA THR A 53 -7.36 -5.63 1.14
C THR A 53 -5.86 -5.82 1.28
N ILE A 54 -5.28 -5.12 2.23
CA ILE A 54 -3.85 -5.10 2.55
C ILE A 54 -3.66 -5.09 4.08
N THR A 55 -2.43 -5.32 4.52
CA THR A 55 -2.03 -5.12 5.92
C THR A 55 -1.06 -3.95 5.98
N VAL A 56 -1.29 -3.01 6.90
CA VAL A 56 -0.44 -1.83 7.11
C VAL A 56 0.01 -1.81 8.56
N LEU A 57 1.28 -1.51 8.83
CA LEU A 57 1.78 -1.24 10.17
C LEU A 57 1.68 0.26 10.45
N SER A 58 0.90 0.64 11.45
CA SER A 58 0.69 2.04 11.83
C SER A 58 0.44 2.15 13.33
N GLY A 59 0.92 3.21 13.97
CA GLY A 59 0.68 3.44 15.40
C GLY A 59 -0.75 3.88 15.73
N THR A 60 -1.47 4.40 14.74
CA THR A 60 -2.87 4.82 14.84
C THR A 60 -3.67 4.20 13.70
N GLU A 61 -5.01 4.24 13.81
CA GLU A 61 -5.89 3.80 12.72
C GLU A 61 -5.54 4.54 11.42
N PRO A 62 -5.14 3.81 10.36
CA PRO A 62 -4.71 4.45 9.13
C PRO A 62 -5.89 4.94 8.31
N ASN A 63 -5.85 6.19 7.90
CA ASN A 63 -6.82 6.76 6.96
C ASN A 63 -6.46 6.40 5.50
N ALA A 64 -7.36 6.75 4.57
CA ALA A 64 -7.18 6.42 3.16
C ALA A 64 -5.93 7.06 2.54
N SER A 65 -5.61 8.32 2.92
CA SER A 65 -4.45 9.02 2.38
C SER A 65 -3.13 8.40 2.83
N THR A 66 -2.99 8.09 4.13
CA THR A 66 -1.83 7.37 4.68
C THR A 66 -1.65 6.02 4.00
N VAL A 67 -2.72 5.24 3.84
CA VAL A 67 -2.64 3.95 3.16
C VAL A 67 -2.19 4.10 1.71
N VAL A 68 -2.73 5.06 0.97
CA VAL A 68 -2.36 5.25 -0.44
C VAL A 68 -0.93 5.73 -0.60
N LYS A 69 -0.39 6.51 0.35
CA LYS A 69 1.04 6.85 0.39
C LYS A 69 1.92 5.62 0.54
N CYS A 70 1.59 4.72 1.48
CA CYS A 70 2.31 3.45 1.62
C CYS A 70 2.24 2.62 0.32
N LEU A 71 1.05 2.54 -0.28
CA LEU A 71 0.87 1.78 -1.53
C LEU A 71 1.61 2.38 -2.72
N ALA A 72 1.81 3.70 -2.76
CA ALA A 72 2.63 4.35 -3.78
C ALA A 72 4.09 3.92 -3.69
N ALA A 73 4.65 3.89 -2.48
CA ALA A 73 6.01 3.38 -2.24
C ALA A 73 6.13 1.88 -2.60
N ASP A 74 5.13 1.06 -2.25
CA ASP A 74 5.10 -0.36 -2.65
C ASP A 74 5.13 -0.51 -4.18
N VAL A 75 4.34 0.30 -4.90
CA VAL A 75 4.30 0.26 -6.37
C VAL A 75 5.62 0.71 -6.98
N GLU A 76 6.27 1.75 -6.44
CA GLU A 76 7.60 2.16 -6.88
C GLU A 76 8.62 1.02 -6.71
N SER A 77 8.55 0.33 -5.57
CA SER A 77 9.38 -0.86 -5.27
C SER A 77 9.10 -2.01 -6.25
N CYS A 78 7.89 -2.09 -6.81
CA CYS A 78 7.54 -3.05 -7.86
C CYS A 78 8.15 -2.72 -9.22
N GLU A 79 8.75 -1.56 -9.45
CA GLU A 79 9.38 -1.24 -10.74
C GLU A 79 10.85 -1.64 -10.77
N ARG A 80 11.41 -1.96 -9.61
CA ARG A 80 12.80 -2.40 -9.42
C ARG A 80 13.05 -3.83 -9.94
N THR A 81 14.30 -4.11 -10.29
CA THR A 81 14.76 -5.48 -10.54
C THR A 81 14.86 -6.25 -9.21
N LEU A 82 14.96 -7.58 -9.27
CA LEU A 82 15.20 -8.39 -8.06
C LEU A 82 16.50 -7.98 -7.36
N TRP A 83 17.54 -7.66 -8.15
CA TRP A 83 18.83 -7.23 -7.63
C TRP A 83 18.74 -5.91 -6.88
N ASP A 84 18.12 -4.89 -7.47
CA ASP A 84 17.97 -3.57 -6.82
C ASP A 84 17.10 -3.66 -5.56
N PHE A 85 16.07 -4.51 -5.59
CA PHE A 85 15.26 -4.81 -4.41
C PHE A 85 16.08 -5.48 -3.30
N ALA A 86 16.91 -6.48 -3.65
CA ALA A 86 17.76 -7.15 -2.69
C ALA A 86 18.83 -6.21 -2.11
N GLN A 87 19.40 -5.30 -2.88
CA GLN A 87 20.36 -4.30 -2.39
C GLN A 87 19.78 -3.44 -1.26
N GLU A 88 18.52 -3.04 -1.38
CA GLU A 88 17.86 -2.19 -0.40
C GLU A 88 17.33 -2.96 0.83
N PHE A 89 16.77 -4.14 0.62
CA PHE A 89 16.04 -4.86 1.67
C PHE A 89 16.76 -6.09 2.23
N ASN A 90 17.79 -6.59 1.56
CA ASN A 90 18.53 -7.80 1.96
C ASN A 90 20.03 -7.74 1.62
N GLN A 91 20.64 -6.55 1.65
CA GLN A 91 22.10 -6.34 1.46
C GLN A 91 22.67 -6.96 0.17
N GLY A 92 21.84 -7.09 -0.87
CA GLY A 92 22.22 -7.66 -2.17
C GLY A 92 22.03 -9.17 -2.30
N GLU A 93 21.55 -9.86 -1.26
CA GLU A 93 21.29 -11.30 -1.31
C GLU A 93 19.93 -11.62 -1.95
N THR A 94 19.95 -12.39 -3.04
CA THR A 94 18.76 -12.83 -3.78
C THR A 94 18.36 -14.26 -3.41
N ASP A 95 18.28 -14.54 -2.10
CA ASP A 95 17.89 -15.83 -1.57
C ASP A 95 16.38 -16.12 -1.76
N GLU A 96 15.96 -17.36 -1.49
CA GLU A 96 14.56 -17.75 -1.68
C GLU A 96 13.55 -16.89 -0.88
N PRO A 97 13.81 -16.53 0.40
CA PRO A 97 13.01 -15.55 1.13
C PRO A 97 12.87 -14.21 0.40
N THR A 98 13.96 -13.64 -0.10
CA THR A 98 13.95 -12.36 -0.82
C THR A 98 13.17 -12.45 -2.12
N GLU A 99 13.35 -13.53 -2.88
CA GLU A 99 12.54 -13.77 -4.08
C GLU A 99 11.05 -13.87 -3.78
N ARG A 100 10.67 -14.58 -2.71
CA ARG A 100 9.27 -14.70 -2.29
C ARG A 100 8.70 -13.34 -1.90
N MET A 101 9.47 -12.53 -1.18
CA MET A 101 9.10 -11.16 -0.81
C MET A 101 8.94 -10.28 -2.05
N TYR A 102 9.91 -10.28 -2.96
CA TYR A 102 9.86 -9.56 -4.24
C TYR A 102 8.64 -9.93 -5.09
N LYS A 103 8.37 -11.24 -5.24
CA LYS A 103 7.19 -11.75 -5.96
C LYS A 103 5.88 -11.34 -5.25
N SER A 104 5.87 -11.22 -3.92
CA SER A 104 4.73 -10.70 -3.17
C SER A 104 4.49 -9.21 -3.47
N VAL A 105 5.55 -8.40 -3.41
CA VAL A 105 5.52 -6.96 -3.71
C VAL A 105 5.02 -6.74 -5.14
N LYS A 106 5.62 -7.38 -6.15
CA LYS A 106 5.17 -7.30 -7.57
C LYS A 106 3.69 -7.64 -7.75
N ARG A 107 3.20 -8.69 -7.08
CA ARG A 107 1.78 -9.07 -7.13
C ARG A 107 0.90 -7.97 -6.54
N ILE A 108 1.28 -7.41 -5.39
CA ILE A 108 0.57 -6.31 -4.74
C ILE A 108 0.55 -5.06 -5.63
N GLY A 109 1.69 -4.65 -6.19
CA GLY A 109 1.76 -3.50 -7.09
C GLY A 109 0.82 -3.62 -8.29
N SER A 110 0.76 -4.80 -8.91
CA SER A 110 -0.19 -5.03 -10.01
C SER A 110 -1.65 -4.89 -9.59
N ARG A 111 -2.00 -5.31 -8.37
CA ARG A 111 -3.36 -5.18 -7.81
C ARG A 111 -3.71 -3.74 -7.49
N ILE A 112 -2.74 -2.95 -7.00
CA ILE A 112 -2.90 -1.51 -6.74
C ILE A 112 -3.14 -0.76 -8.04
N LYS A 113 -2.29 -0.98 -9.07
CA LYS A 113 -2.46 -0.36 -10.39
C LYS A 113 -3.83 -0.71 -10.99
N ARG A 114 -4.29 -1.95 -10.87
CA ARG A 114 -5.64 -2.37 -11.32
C ARG A 114 -6.76 -1.71 -10.50
N PHE A 115 -6.61 -1.57 -9.19
CA PHE A 115 -7.60 -0.91 -8.33
C PHE A 115 -7.83 0.54 -8.73
N PHE A 116 -6.75 1.28 -9.02
CA PHE A 116 -6.84 2.68 -9.44
C PHE A 116 -7.10 2.85 -10.95
N GLY A 117 -6.75 1.86 -11.76
CA GLY A 117 -6.92 1.88 -13.22
C GLY A 117 -6.16 3.06 -13.84
N ASN A 118 -6.79 3.73 -14.81
CA ASN A 118 -6.21 4.88 -15.52
C ASN A 118 -5.90 6.07 -14.59
N SER A 119 -6.52 6.12 -13.40
CA SER A 119 -6.28 7.18 -12.43
C SER A 119 -5.01 6.99 -11.61
N TRP A 120 -4.30 5.85 -11.75
CA TRP A 120 -3.12 5.54 -10.94
C TRP A 120 -2.06 6.65 -11.00
N ALA A 121 -1.71 7.13 -12.19
CA ALA A 121 -0.67 8.16 -12.35
C ALA A 121 -0.98 9.45 -11.56
N ASN A 122 -2.24 9.90 -11.62
CA ASN A 122 -2.71 11.08 -10.89
C ASN A 122 -2.81 10.84 -9.37
N VAL A 123 -3.05 9.61 -8.93
CA VAL A 123 -3.04 9.26 -7.50
C VAL A 123 -1.60 9.20 -6.99
N ALA A 124 -0.70 8.54 -7.71
CA ALA A 124 0.71 8.40 -7.36
C ALA A 124 1.41 9.76 -7.26
N SER A 125 1.18 10.67 -8.22
CA SER A 125 1.78 12.01 -8.20
C SER A 125 1.34 12.89 -7.02
N LYS A 126 0.25 12.54 -6.34
CA LYS A 126 -0.27 13.25 -5.15
C LYS A 126 0.05 12.51 -3.86
N ALA A 127 0.57 11.30 -3.96
CA ALA A 127 0.97 10.44 -2.86
C ALA A 127 2.48 10.53 -2.57
N ALA A 128 3.29 10.85 -3.60
CA ALA A 128 4.65 11.34 -3.46
C ALA A 128 4.68 12.68 -2.69
#